data_AF-A0A847VFV4-F1
#
_entry.id   AF-A0A847VFV4-F1
#
_cell.length_a   1.000
_cell.length_b   1.000
_cell.length_c   1.000
_cell.angle_alpha   90.00
_cell.angle_beta   90.00
_cell.angle_gamma   90.00
#
_symmetry.space_group_name_H-M   'P 1'
#
loop_
_entity.id
_entity.type
_entity.pdbx_description
1 polymer ?
#
loop_
_entity_poly.entity_id
_entity_poly.type
_entity_poly.pdbx_seq_one_letter_code
_entity_poly.pdbx_strand_id
1 'polypeptide(L)'
;MADERPAPELDALRARIDALDRELLALLNRRAAVAQQVGALKRREGSAVFRPERETQVIEGLKEANTGPLADDSVAPIWREIMSACRALEAPTRVAYLGPAGTFSEQA
;
A
#
# COMPACT_ATOMS: atom_id res chain seq x y z
N MET A 1 14.90 12.54 -40.35
CA MET A 1 14.26 11.66 -39.36
C MET A 1 15.38 11.07 -38.53
N ALA A 2 15.60 11.61 -37.32
CA ALA A 2 16.65 11.12 -36.44
C ALA A 2 16.29 9.72 -35.96
N ASP A 3 17.29 8.84 -35.96
CA ASP A 3 17.24 7.45 -35.50
C ASP A 3 16.84 7.40 -34.02
N GLU A 4 15.55 7.23 -33.75
CA GLU A 4 14.93 7.20 -32.42
C GLU A 4 14.92 5.76 -31.87
N ARG A 5 16.07 5.09 -31.92
CA ARG A 5 16.25 3.82 -31.20
C ARG A 5 16.52 4.16 -29.73
N PRO A 6 15.76 3.62 -28.76
CA PRO A 6 16.05 3.83 -27.35
C PRO A 6 17.51 3.41 -27.09
N ALA A 7 18.27 4.28 -26.43
CA ALA A 7 19.65 3.98 -26.11
C ALA A 7 19.70 2.68 -25.29
N PRO A 8 20.56 1.70 -25.62
CA PRO A 8 20.61 0.41 -24.94
C PRO A 8 20.85 0.54 -23.42
N GLU A 9 21.46 1.64 -22.98
CA GLU A 9 21.63 1.99 -21.57
C GLU A 9 20.29 2.27 -20.86
N LEU A 10 19.34 2.92 -21.54
CA LEU A 10 18.00 3.18 -21.00
C LEU A 10 17.23 1.88 -20.77
N ASP A 11 17.31 0.95 -21.70
CA ASP A 11 16.63 -0.34 -21.58
C ASP A 11 17.24 -1.21 -20.46
N ALA A 12 18.56 -1.14 -20.28
CA ALA A 12 19.23 -1.79 -19.14
C ALA A 12 18.79 -1.19 -17.79
N LEU A 13 18.64 0.14 -17.70
CA LEU A 13 18.13 0.80 -16.50
C LEU A 13 16.67 0.42 -16.20
N ARG A 14 15.81 0.34 -17.23
CA ARG A 14 14.42 -0.12 -17.08
C ARG A 14 14.34 -1.55 -16.57
N ALA A 15 15.12 -2.46 -17.15
CA ALA A 15 15.17 -3.84 -16.68
C ALA A 15 15.61 -3.94 -15.21
N ARG A 16 16.51 -3.05 -14.76
CA ARG A 16 16.90 -2.96 -13.36
C ARG A 16 15.77 -2.43 -12.47
N ILE A 17 14.99 -1.45 -12.93
CA ILE A 17 13.79 -0.96 -12.23
C ILE A 17 12.77 -2.09 -12.10
N ASP A 18 12.48 -2.82 -13.18
CA ASP A 18 11.54 -3.95 -13.16
C ASP A 18 11.93 -5.03 -12.15
N ALA A 19 13.23 -5.30 -12.01
CA ALA A 19 13.74 -6.23 -11.01
C ALA A 19 13.52 -5.72 -9.58
N LEU A 20 13.83 -4.43 -9.33
CA LEU A 20 13.59 -3.79 -8.04
C LEU A 20 12.09 -3.78 -7.69
N ASP A 21 11.21 -3.53 -8.66
CA ASP A 21 9.76 -3.52 -8.45
C ASP A 21 9.23 -4.89 -8.03
N ARG A 22 9.78 -5.98 -8.57
CA ARG A 22 9.44 -7.34 -8.13
C ARG A 22 9.88 -7.60 -6.70
N GLU A 23 11.06 -7.11 -6.31
CA GLU A 23 11.55 -7.20 -4.93
C GLU A 23 10.68 -6.38 -3.97
N LEU A 24 10.31 -5.15 -4.35
CA LEU A 24 9.40 -4.31 -3.60
C LEU A 24 8.03 -4.99 -3.43
N LEU A 25 7.45 -5.54 -4.49
CA LEU A 25 6.19 -6.28 -4.42
C LEU A 25 6.29 -7.49 -3.48
N ALA A 26 7.38 -8.25 -3.53
CA ALA A 26 7.61 -9.37 -2.61
C ALA A 26 7.69 -8.91 -1.15
N LEU A 27 8.37 -7.79 -0.87
CA LEU A 27 8.45 -7.20 0.47
C LEU A 27 7.08 -6.70 0.96
N LEU A 28 6.31 -6.04 0.09
CA LEU A 28 4.97 -5.56 0.41
C LEU A 28 4.01 -6.71 0.72
N ASN A 29 4.07 -7.81 -0.04
CA ASN A 29 3.27 -9.01 0.23
C ASN A 29 3.63 -9.64 1.58
N ARG A 30 4.92 -9.74 1.91
CA ARG A 30 5.36 -10.22 3.24
C ARG A 30 4.84 -9.31 4.35
N ARG A 31 4.93 -7.99 4.18
CA ARG A 31 4.39 -7.00 5.11
C ARG A 31 2.88 -7.16 5.29
N ALA A 32 2.13 -7.35 4.22
CA ALA A 32 0.68 -7.55 4.24
C ALA A 32 0.31 -8.84 5.00
N ALA A 33 1.04 -9.94 4.79
CA ALA A 33 0.83 -11.19 5.52
C ALA A 33 1.03 -11.01 7.05
N VAL A 34 2.04 -10.23 7.46
CA VAL A 34 2.25 -9.89 8.88
C VAL A 34 1.11 -9.00 9.40
N ALA A 35 0.67 -8.01 8.62
CA ALA A 35 -0.47 -7.16 8.98
C ALA A 35 -1.75 -8.00 9.21
N GLN A 36 -2.04 -8.95 8.33
CA GLN A 36 -3.16 -9.88 8.50
C GLN A 36 -3.09 -10.71 9.79
N GLN A 37 -1.89 -11.18 10.17
CA GLN A 37 -1.69 -11.89 11.44
C GLN A 37 -1.98 -10.96 12.64
N VAL A 38 -1.51 -9.71 12.59
CA VAL A 38 -1.81 -8.69 13.61
C VAL A 38 -3.31 -8.41 13.67
N GLY A 39 -3.99 -8.25 12.53
CA GLY A 39 -5.43 -8.04 12.44
C GLY A 39 -6.24 -9.24 12.97
N ALA A 40 -5.78 -10.47 12.72
CA ALA A 40 -6.39 -11.68 13.27
C ALA A 40 -6.28 -11.75 14.80
N LEU A 41 -5.12 -11.39 15.36
CA LEU A 41 -4.93 -11.32 16.81
C LEU A 41 -5.82 -10.25 17.45
N LYS A 42 -5.83 -9.03 16.91
CA LYS A 42 -6.67 -7.93 17.41
C LYS A 42 -8.17 -8.25 17.38
N ARG A 43 -8.63 -8.95 16.34
CA ARG A 43 -10.03 -9.42 16.24
C ARG A 43 -10.39 -10.40 17.34
N ARG A 44 -9.49 -11.30 17.72
CA ARG A 44 -9.70 -12.23 18.85
C ARG A 44 -9.76 -11.51 20.20
N GLU A 45 -9.03 -10.41 20.33
CA GLU A 45 -8.94 -9.63 21.58
C GLU A 45 -9.98 -8.51 21.67
N GLY A 46 -10.86 -8.33 20.67
CA GLY A 46 -11.87 -7.28 20.65
C GLY A 46 -11.31 -5.85 20.57
N SER A 47 -10.04 -5.70 20.20
CA SER A 47 -9.35 -4.41 20.14
C SER A 47 -9.60 -3.68 18.81
N ALA A 48 -9.58 -2.35 18.85
CA ALA A 48 -9.69 -1.51 17.66
C ALA A 48 -8.61 -1.85 16.63
N VAL A 49 -9.04 -2.15 15.39
CA VAL A 49 -8.16 -2.53 14.28
C VAL A 49 -7.31 -1.33 13.83
N PHE A 50 -7.88 -0.11 13.87
CA PHE A 50 -7.27 1.13 13.40
C PHE A 50 -6.87 2.06 14.57
N ARG A 51 -5.62 2.53 14.55
CA ARG A 51 -5.06 3.50 15.51
C ARG A 51 -4.20 4.53 14.77
N PRO A 52 -4.71 5.75 14.49
CA PRO A 52 -3.99 6.79 13.77
C PRO A 52 -2.62 7.12 14.35
N GLU A 53 -2.50 7.09 15.68
CA GLU A 53 -1.25 7.42 16.39
C GLU A 53 -0.13 6.45 16.03
N ARG A 54 -0.47 5.17 15.84
CA ARG A 54 0.51 4.15 15.44
C ARG A 54 1.01 4.40 14.01
N GLU A 55 0.17 4.89 13.11
CA GLU A 55 0.57 5.17 11.73
C GLU A 55 1.54 6.33 11.66
N THR A 56 1.25 7.41 12.40
CA THR A 56 2.16 8.55 12.55
C THR A 56 3.52 8.10 13.09
N GLN A 57 3.55 7.27 14.15
CA GLN A 57 4.80 6.75 14.70
C GLN A 57 5.61 5.92 13.70
N VAL A 58 4.95 5.10 12.87
CA VAL A 58 5.66 4.33 11.83
C VAL A 58 6.24 5.27 10.78
N ILE A 59 5.47 6.26 10.32
CA ILE A 59 5.89 7.20 9.29
C ILE A 59 7.07 8.05 9.76
N GLU A 60 7.03 8.59 10.99
CA GLU A 60 8.14 9.37 11.52
C GLU A 60 9.41 8.52 11.66
N GLY A 61 9.30 7.28 12.18
CA GLY A 61 10.45 6.37 12.23
C GLY A 61 11.03 6.02 10.85
N LEU A 62 10.21 6.00 9.80
CA LEU A 62 10.68 5.77 8.42
C LEU A 62 11.35 7.00 7.83
N LYS A 63 10.85 8.20 8.13
CA LYS A 63 11.50 9.47 7.74
C LYS A 63 12.87 9.59 8.41
N GLU A 64 12.96 9.30 9.71
CA GLU A 64 14.24 9.28 10.44
C GLU A 64 15.24 8.27 9.87
N ALA A 65 14.76 7.12 9.37
CA ALA A 65 15.59 6.09 8.76
C ALA A 65 15.89 6.33 7.26
N ASN A 66 15.30 7.36 6.64
CA ASN A 66 15.45 7.63 5.22
C ASN A 66 16.81 8.28 4.91
N THR A 67 17.78 7.47 4.52
CA THR A 67 19.10 7.93 4.04
C THR A 67 19.19 7.95 2.51
N GLY A 68 18.06 7.79 1.83
CA GLY A 68 18.00 7.62 0.37
C GLY A 68 17.71 8.92 -0.38
N PRO A 69 17.67 8.87 -1.72
CA PRO A 69 17.36 10.03 -2.56
C PRO A 69 15.88 10.43 -2.55
N LEU A 70 15.01 9.65 -1.88
CA LEU A 70 13.58 9.94 -1.77
C LEU A 70 13.37 11.10 -0.80
N ALA A 71 12.56 12.09 -1.17
CA ALA A 71 12.21 13.18 -0.26
C ALA A 71 11.34 12.67 0.90
N ASP A 72 11.57 13.16 2.12
CA ASP A 72 10.81 12.77 3.32
C ASP A 72 9.30 13.04 3.17
N ASP A 73 8.95 14.11 2.46
CA ASP A 73 7.56 14.47 2.15
C ASP A 73 6.87 13.41 1.26
N SER A 74 7.63 12.60 0.53
CA SER A 74 7.12 11.49 -0.29
C SER A 74 6.99 10.18 0.50
N VAL A 75 7.74 10.01 1.59
CA VAL A 75 7.69 8.80 2.42
C VAL A 75 6.29 8.63 3.03
N ALA A 76 5.75 9.70 3.61
CA ALA A 76 4.46 9.65 4.28
C ALA A 76 3.29 9.21 3.37
N PRO A 77 3.04 9.81 2.18
CA PRO A 77 1.97 9.37 1.29
C PRO A 77 2.14 7.93 0.79
N ILE A 78 3.36 7.52 0.41
CA ILE A 78 3.64 6.15 -0.04
C ILE A 78 3.27 5.14 1.06
N TRP A 79 3.71 5.38 2.29
CA TRP A 79 3.43 4.45 3.38
C TRP A 79 1.98 4.46 3.84
N ARG A 80 1.27 5.60 3.76
CA ARG A 80 -0.17 5.64 4.03
C ARG A 80 -0.94 4.76 3.05
N GLU A 81 -0.60 4.78 1.77
CA GLU A 81 -1.23 3.91 0.77
C GLU A 81 -0.92 2.43 1.01
N ILE A 82 0.34 2.09 1.34
CA ILE A 82 0.71 0.71 1.70
C ILE A 82 -0.09 0.23 2.94
N MET A 83 -0.22 1.07 3.97
CA MET A 83 -1.03 0.75 5.14
C MET A 83 -2.51 0.60 4.79
N SER A 84 -3.04 1.47 3.93
CA SER A 84 -4.41 1.41 3.41
C SER A 84 -4.71 0.10 2.70
N ALA A 85 -3.83 -0.32 1.79
CA ALA A 85 -3.92 -1.59 1.08
C ALA A 85 -3.90 -2.79 2.04
N CYS A 86 -3.06 -2.76 3.08
CA CYS A 86 -3.03 -3.84 4.08
C CYS A 86 -4.33 -3.91 4.89
N ARG A 87 -4.89 -2.76 5.30
CA ARG A 87 -6.16 -2.71 6.03
C ARG A 87 -7.33 -3.22 5.18
N ALA A 88 -7.33 -2.95 3.87
CA ALA A 88 -8.35 -3.45 2.96
C ALA A 88 -8.42 -4.98 2.92
N LEU A 89 -7.30 -5.67 3.17
CA LEU A 89 -7.25 -7.14 3.30
C LEU A 89 -7.80 -7.66 4.63
N GLU A 90 -7.92 -6.80 5.64
CA GLU A 90 -8.36 -7.16 7.00
C GLU A 90 -9.87 -6.97 7.21
N ALA A 91 -10.49 -6.05 6.45
CA ALA A 91 -11.92 -5.77 6.53
C ALA A 91 -12.69 -6.54 5.44
N PRO A 92 -13.80 -7.24 5.77
CA PRO A 92 -14.78 -7.56 4.73
C PRO A 92 -15.28 -6.23 4.13
N THR A 93 -15.31 -6.12 2.80
CA THR A 93 -15.86 -4.96 2.09
C THR A 93 -17.30 -4.74 2.55
N ARG A 94 -17.52 -3.87 3.53
CA ARG A 94 -18.86 -3.41 3.90
C ARG A 94 -19.20 -2.25 2.98
N VAL A 95 -19.86 -2.59 1.88
CA VAL A 95 -20.59 -1.59 1.10
C VAL A 95 -21.78 -1.17 1.95
N ALA A 96 -21.73 0.04 2.50
CA ALA A 96 -22.94 0.69 2.97
C ALA A 96 -23.68 1.18 1.71
N TYR A 97 -24.80 0.54 1.37
CA TYR A 97 -25.74 1.12 0.42
C TYR A 97 -26.84 1.85 1.21
N LEU A 98 -27.26 3.00 0.69
CA LEU A 98 -28.38 3.77 1.21
C LEU A 98 -29.67 3.20 0.60
N GLY A 99 -30.22 2.15 1.23
CA GLY A 99 -31.50 1.56 0.88
C GLY A 99 -31.81 0.32 1.74
N PRO A 100 -33.06 -0.19 1.74
CA PRO A 100 -33.40 -1.52 2.23
C PRO A 100 -33.17 -2.60 1.16
N ALA A 101 -33.02 -3.86 1.60
CA ALA A 101 -32.57 -4.93 0.69
C ALA A 101 -33.68 -5.18 -0.34
N GLY A 102 -33.37 -4.93 -1.63
CA GLY A 102 -34.31 -5.16 -2.73
C GLY A 102 -34.85 -3.93 -3.46
N THR A 103 -34.31 -2.72 -3.27
CA THR A 103 -34.66 -1.58 -4.14
C THR A 103 -33.79 -1.56 -5.39
N PHE A 104 -34.40 -1.89 -6.54
CA PHE A 104 -33.81 -1.83 -7.87
C PHE A 104 -33.37 -0.39 -8.22
N SER A 105 -32.07 -0.10 -8.16
CA SER A 105 -31.50 1.18 -8.65
C SER A 105 -30.76 1.03 -9.99
N GLU A 106 -30.98 -0.07 -10.72
CA GLU A 106 -30.33 -0.38 -12.01
C GLU A 106 -31.15 0.11 -13.24
N GLN A 107 -32.12 1.01 -13.06
CA GLN A 107 -32.87 1.61 -14.17
C GLN A 107 -32.94 3.13 -14.02
N ALA A 108 -31.91 3.81 -14.52
CA ALA A 108 -32.00 5.15 -15.09
C ALA A 108 -30.84 5.35 -16.07
#